data_AF-A0AAW0DYX5-F1
#
_entry.id   AF-A0AAW0DYX5-F1
#
_cell.length_a   1.000
_cell.length_b   1.000
_cell.length_c   1.000
_cell.angle_alpha   90.00
_cell.angle_beta   90.00
_cell.angle_gamma   90.00
#
_symmetry.space_group_name_H-M   'P 1'
#
loop_
_entity.id
_entity.type
_entity.pdbx_description
1 polymer ?
#
loop_
_entity_poly.entity_id
_entity_poly.type
_entity_poly.pdbx_seq_one_letter_code
_entity_poly.pdbx_strand_id
1 'polypeptide(L)'
;MAGTTPQTNARGSNGQRVASTTSRGGGRKGKSTKNASNADAAALAELTRLREELAAAHKKIEEVSARGTGAGNDDEGENIEVLLRPRGEAGEKRGFNLQESMGLDDNDELYGYIQRLVHHNVARANLDFTVDFRQQDPAKLAAVYKLTRKDVPYLSRCRFPLDWALAEMVKQYLRNKRRYAVKCSYIPNRATRKRQRDDQGAGSSNKRARRSGVAHIDDQDNNDSDNEHDEETPEVVDGQD
;
A
#
# COMPACT_ATOMS: atom_id res chain seq x y z
N MET A 1 -4.13 29.57 24.47
CA MET A 1 -4.46 30.09 23.14
C MET A 1 -5.22 29.02 22.39
N ALA A 2 -6.51 29.29 22.15
CA ALA A 2 -7.43 28.40 21.48
C ALA A 2 -7.23 28.50 19.97
N GLY A 3 -7.13 27.36 19.29
CA GLY A 3 -6.99 27.27 17.84
C GLY A 3 -7.74 26.05 17.31
N THR A 4 -9.07 26.14 17.36
CA THR A 4 -10.02 25.21 16.75
C THR A 4 -10.17 25.55 15.28
N THR A 5 -9.96 24.59 14.38
CA THR A 5 -10.71 24.49 13.11
C THR A 5 -10.69 23.06 12.56
N PRO A 6 -11.86 22.44 12.33
CA PRO A 6 -12.03 21.32 11.42
C PRO A 6 -12.63 21.81 10.09
N GLN A 7 -12.17 21.30 8.95
CA GLN A 7 -12.88 21.50 7.68
C GLN A 7 -12.98 20.19 6.91
N THR A 8 -14.15 19.57 7.07
CA THR A 8 -14.62 18.38 6.35
C THR A 8 -15.19 18.82 5.01
N ASN A 9 -14.63 18.34 3.89
CA ASN A 9 -15.20 18.59 2.57
C ASN A 9 -16.27 17.56 2.22
N ALA A 10 -17.42 18.09 1.81
CA ALA A 10 -18.67 17.40 1.59
C ALA A 10 -18.73 16.69 0.24
N ARG A 11 -19.00 15.38 0.32
CA ARG A 11 -20.01 14.60 -0.43
C ARG A 11 -20.68 15.31 -1.62
N GLY A 12 -20.23 14.99 -2.84
CA GLY A 12 -20.96 15.25 -4.08
C GLY A 12 -22.14 14.28 -4.24
N SER A 13 -23.37 14.81 -4.21
CA SER A 13 -24.60 14.10 -4.54
C SER A 13 -24.99 14.47 -5.96
N ASN A 14 -24.81 13.52 -6.89
CA ASN A 14 -25.31 13.62 -8.26
C ASN A 14 -26.70 12.99 -8.31
N GLY A 15 -27.73 13.81 -8.12
CA GLY A 15 -29.13 13.42 -8.15
C GLY A 15 -29.81 13.88 -9.43
N GLN A 16 -30.07 12.93 -10.33
CA GLN A 16 -30.97 13.07 -11.46
C GLN A 16 -32.33 13.65 -11.03
N ARG A 17 -32.82 14.66 -11.74
CA ARG A 17 -34.27 14.90 -11.88
C ARG A 17 -34.60 15.33 -13.30
N VAL A 18 -35.19 14.38 -14.02
CA VAL A 18 -36.02 14.57 -15.19
C VAL A 18 -37.36 15.19 -14.75
N ALA A 19 -37.77 16.28 -15.39
CA ALA A 19 -39.15 16.76 -15.33
C ALA A 19 -39.46 17.54 -16.61
N SER A 20 -40.17 16.85 -17.50
CA SER A 20 -40.91 17.39 -18.64
C SER A 20 -42.10 18.21 -18.14
N THR A 21 -42.24 19.44 -18.63
CA THR A 21 -43.53 20.15 -18.60
C THR A 21 -43.76 20.90 -19.91
N THR A 22 -44.90 20.58 -20.49
CA THR A 22 -45.50 21.17 -21.69
C THR A 22 -46.26 22.42 -21.27
N SER A 23 -46.04 23.59 -21.88
CA SER A 23 -47.13 24.59 -21.98
C SER A 23 -46.90 25.65 -23.07
N ARG A 24 -47.83 25.61 -24.03
CA ARG A 24 -48.40 26.68 -24.86
C ARG A 24 -48.04 28.15 -24.50
N GLY A 25 -47.80 28.91 -25.56
CA GLY A 25 -48.50 30.18 -25.78
C GLY A 25 -47.63 31.44 -25.82
N GLY A 26 -47.93 32.30 -26.79
CA GLY A 26 -47.60 33.73 -26.72
C GLY A 26 -46.57 34.19 -27.74
N GLY A 27 -47.03 34.53 -28.94
CA GLY A 27 -46.26 35.36 -29.86
C GLY A 27 -45.98 36.74 -29.24
N ARG A 28 -44.75 37.21 -29.37
CA ARG A 28 -44.38 38.62 -29.31
C ARG A 28 -43.27 38.90 -30.31
N LYS A 29 -43.67 39.41 -31.48
CA LYS A 29 -42.78 40.17 -32.38
C LYS A 29 -42.31 41.41 -31.61
N GLY A 30 -41.00 41.58 -31.45
CA GLY A 30 -40.46 42.72 -30.70
C GLY A 30 -38.94 42.80 -30.63
N LYS A 31 -38.30 43.08 -31.77
CA LYS A 31 -37.24 44.10 -31.90
C LYS A 31 -36.13 44.11 -30.82
N SER A 32 -35.07 43.32 -30.98
CA SER A 32 -33.70 43.69 -30.52
C SER A 32 -32.64 42.73 -31.10
N THR A 33 -32.19 42.97 -32.32
CA THR A 33 -31.14 42.15 -33.00
C THR A 33 -29.77 42.83 -33.03
N LYS A 34 -29.52 43.86 -32.22
CA LYS A 34 -28.24 44.58 -32.22
C LYS A 34 -27.31 44.30 -31.04
N ASN A 35 -27.77 43.61 -29.99
CA ASN A 35 -26.92 43.27 -28.84
C ASN A 35 -26.41 41.81 -28.83
N ALA A 36 -27.04 40.90 -29.59
CA ALA A 36 -26.60 39.50 -29.66
C ALA A 36 -25.25 39.35 -30.38
N SER A 37 -25.02 40.12 -31.46
CA SER A 37 -23.77 40.06 -32.24
C SER A 37 -22.52 40.49 -31.46
N ASN A 38 -22.67 41.38 -30.47
CA ASN A 38 -21.56 41.78 -29.60
C ASN A 38 -21.26 40.76 -28.50
N ALA A 39 -22.28 40.06 -27.99
CA ALA A 39 -22.10 38.99 -27.02
C ALA A 39 -21.43 37.76 -27.65
N ASP A 40 -21.79 37.44 -28.89
CA ASP A 40 -21.18 36.34 -29.66
C ASP A 40 -19.72 36.65 -30.03
N ALA A 41 -19.41 37.91 -30.36
CA ALA A 41 -18.03 38.34 -30.62
C ALA A 41 -17.15 38.28 -29.34
N ALA A 42 -17.69 38.66 -28.19
CA ALA A 42 -17.00 38.54 -26.91
C ALA A 42 -16.78 37.07 -26.50
N ALA A 43 -17.76 36.19 -26.75
CA ALA A 43 -17.61 34.76 -26.49
C ALA A 43 -16.57 34.09 -27.41
N LEU A 44 -16.49 34.50 -28.67
CA LEU A 44 -15.45 34.04 -29.60
C LEU A 44 -14.05 34.48 -29.16
N ALA A 45 -13.90 35.71 -28.69
CA ALA A 45 -12.62 36.22 -28.16
C ALA A 45 -12.16 35.46 -26.91
N GLU A 46 -13.09 35.08 -26.03
CA GLU A 46 -12.78 34.27 -24.86
C GLU A 46 -12.40 32.83 -25.23
N LEU A 47 -13.07 32.24 -26.23
CA LEU A 47 -12.73 30.90 -26.74
C LEU A 47 -11.34 30.86 -27.39
N THR A 48 -10.94 31.93 -28.10
CA THR A 48 -9.58 32.02 -28.65
C THR A 48 -8.54 32.13 -27.55
N ARG A 49 -8.79 32.95 -26.52
CA ARG A 49 -7.88 33.10 -25.38
C ARG A 49 -7.69 31.79 -24.61
N LEU A 50 -8.79 31.08 -24.32
CA LEU A 50 -8.72 29.79 -23.61
C LEU A 50 -7.99 28.71 -24.42
N ARG A 51 -8.10 28.72 -25.75
CA ARG A 51 -7.36 27.79 -26.61
C ARG A 51 -5.86 28.07 -26.62
N GLU A 52 -5.46 29.34 -26.62
CA GLU A 52 -4.06 29.73 -26.51
C GLU A 52 -3.46 29.37 -25.15
N GLU A 53 -4.22 29.54 -24.05
CA GLU A 53 -3.80 29.15 -22.71
C GLU A 53 -3.61 27.64 -22.57
N LEU A 54 -4.52 26.84 -23.15
CA LEU A 54 -4.37 25.39 -23.21
C LEU A 54 -3.16 24.96 -24.05
N ALA A 55 -2.93 25.59 -25.20
CA ALA A 55 -1.76 25.29 -26.03
C ALA A 55 -0.43 25.62 -25.29
N ALA A 56 -0.38 26.74 -24.57
CA ALA A 56 0.76 27.11 -23.76
C ALA A 56 0.99 26.16 -22.57
N ALA A 57 -0.09 25.72 -21.91
CA ALA A 57 -0.01 24.74 -20.82
C ALA A 57 0.46 23.36 -21.33
N HIS A 58 -0.04 22.91 -22.48
CA HIS A 58 0.40 21.66 -23.12
C HIS A 58 1.88 21.73 -23.51
N LYS A 59 2.33 22.84 -24.10
CA LYS A 59 3.75 23.05 -24.43
C LYS A 59 4.63 23.03 -23.19
N LYS A 60 4.18 23.62 -22.07
CA LYS A 60 4.91 23.61 -20.80
C LYS A 60 4.95 22.20 -20.17
N ILE A 61 3.88 21.43 -20.29
CA ILE A 61 3.86 20.01 -19.89
C ILE A 61 4.82 19.21 -20.75
N GLU A 62 4.87 19.45 -22.06
CA GLU A 62 5.79 18.78 -22.97
C GLU A 62 7.26 19.15 -22.69
N GLU A 63 7.56 20.42 -22.43
CA GLU A 63 8.91 20.87 -22.03
C GLU A 63 9.35 20.30 -20.68
N VAL A 64 8.44 20.23 -19.69
CA VAL A 64 8.72 19.62 -18.39
C VAL A 64 8.81 18.11 -18.49
N SER A 65 8.02 17.47 -19.35
CA SER A 65 8.12 16.03 -19.64
C SER A 65 9.42 15.69 -20.37
N ALA A 66 9.86 16.53 -21.31
CA ALA A 66 11.12 16.37 -22.03
C ALA A 66 12.35 16.62 -21.16
N ARG A 67 12.25 17.50 -20.15
CA ARG A 67 13.29 17.66 -19.11
C ARG A 67 13.19 16.61 -17.99
N GLY A 68 12.04 15.97 -17.83
CA GLY A 68 11.77 14.97 -16.80
C GLY A 68 12.15 13.52 -17.18
N THR A 69 12.48 13.26 -18.45
CA THR A 69 12.88 11.93 -18.93
C THR A 69 14.37 11.63 -18.80
N GLY A 70 15.20 12.58 -18.35
CA GLY A 70 16.66 12.41 -18.19
C GLY A 70 17.13 11.74 -16.87
N ALA A 71 16.29 10.91 -16.22
CA ALA A 71 16.67 10.14 -15.03
C ALA A 71 16.02 8.74 -14.98
N GLY A 72 15.63 8.21 -16.13
CA GLY A 72 15.47 6.76 -16.31
C GLY A 72 16.75 6.26 -16.94
N ASN A 73 17.50 5.41 -16.23
CA ASN A 73 18.56 4.64 -16.85
C ASN A 73 17.94 3.81 -17.99
N ASP A 74 18.12 4.26 -19.22
CA ASP A 74 18.10 3.39 -20.40
C ASP A 74 19.37 2.54 -20.31
N ASP A 75 19.33 1.57 -19.40
CA ASP A 75 20.25 0.45 -19.39
C ASP A 75 19.80 -0.50 -20.50
N GLU A 76 20.77 -0.96 -21.28
CA GLU A 76 20.60 -1.74 -22.48
C GLU A 76 19.58 -2.87 -22.28
N GLY A 77 18.70 -3.06 -23.28
CA GLY A 77 17.58 -3.99 -23.24
C GLY A 77 18.00 -5.46 -23.17
N GLU A 78 18.58 -5.87 -22.06
CA GLU A 78 18.42 -7.24 -21.59
C GLU A 78 16.93 -7.49 -21.49
N ASN A 79 16.46 -8.55 -22.14
CA ASN A 79 15.08 -8.99 -22.05
C ASN A 79 14.82 -9.47 -20.61
N ILE A 80 14.56 -8.53 -19.70
CA ILE A 80 14.31 -8.81 -18.29
C ILE A 80 12.98 -9.55 -18.19
N GLU A 81 13.04 -10.85 -17.88
CA GLU A 81 11.87 -11.67 -17.62
C GLU A 81 11.08 -11.12 -16.43
N VAL A 82 9.80 -10.83 -16.66
CA VAL A 82 8.90 -10.31 -15.62
C VAL A 82 8.38 -11.48 -14.78
N LEU A 83 8.73 -11.51 -13.50
CA LEU A 83 8.28 -12.54 -12.57
C LEU A 83 7.02 -12.06 -11.84
N LEU A 84 5.89 -12.69 -12.14
CA LEU A 84 4.63 -12.39 -11.48
C LEU A 84 4.56 -13.01 -10.08
N ARG A 85 3.91 -12.30 -9.16
CA ARG A 85 3.71 -12.77 -7.79
C ARG A 85 2.87 -14.07 -7.80
N PRO A 86 3.37 -15.19 -7.25
CA PRO A 86 2.59 -16.40 -7.12
C PRO A 86 1.40 -16.21 -6.17
N ARG A 87 0.41 -17.11 -6.27
CA ARG A 87 -0.74 -17.11 -5.35
C ARG A 87 -0.31 -17.61 -3.97
N GLY A 88 -0.69 -16.88 -2.93
CA GLY A 88 -0.40 -17.24 -1.53
C GLY A 88 0.50 -16.23 -0.82
N GLU A 89 1.09 -16.66 0.28
CA GLU A 89 2.11 -15.91 1.04
C GLU A 89 3.34 -16.80 1.21
N ALA A 90 4.52 -16.19 1.18
CA ALA A 90 5.76 -16.93 1.20
C ALA A 90 6.00 -17.63 2.56
N GLY A 91 6.29 -18.93 2.54
CA GLY A 91 6.58 -19.72 3.75
C GLY A 91 5.35 -20.16 4.56
N GLU A 92 4.14 -20.06 4.02
CA GLU A 92 2.94 -20.66 4.61
C GLU A 92 2.70 -22.10 4.13
N LYS A 93 1.92 -22.90 4.86
CA LYS A 93 1.66 -24.33 4.53
C LYS A 93 1.07 -24.53 3.12
N ARG A 94 0.30 -23.56 2.63
CA ARG A 94 -0.26 -23.50 1.26
C ARG A 94 0.35 -22.35 0.46
N GLY A 95 1.53 -21.90 0.88
CA GLY A 95 2.27 -20.80 0.28
C GLY A 95 3.19 -21.26 -0.84
N PHE A 96 4.13 -20.40 -1.18
CA PHE A 96 5.18 -20.67 -2.16
C PHE A 96 6.56 -20.48 -1.52
N ASN A 97 7.59 -21.07 -2.14
CA ASN A 97 8.98 -20.79 -1.80
C ASN A 97 9.40 -19.47 -2.46
N LEU A 98 9.80 -18.50 -1.65
CA LEU A 98 10.16 -17.16 -2.14
C LEU A 98 11.40 -17.17 -3.03
N GLN A 99 12.41 -17.97 -2.69
CA GLN A 99 13.67 -18.05 -3.42
C GLN A 99 13.46 -18.64 -4.82
N GLU A 100 12.73 -19.75 -4.88
CA GLU A 100 12.31 -20.39 -6.14
C GLU A 100 11.48 -19.43 -6.99
N SER A 101 10.51 -18.74 -6.39
CA SER A 101 9.64 -17.79 -7.12
C SER A 101 10.37 -16.53 -7.60
N MET A 102 11.54 -16.24 -7.04
CA MET A 102 12.43 -15.21 -7.55
C MET A 102 13.34 -15.73 -8.68
N GLY A 103 13.45 -17.04 -8.89
CA GLY A 103 14.42 -17.63 -9.80
C GLY A 103 15.85 -17.55 -9.26
N LEU A 104 16.01 -17.78 -7.95
CA LEU A 104 17.28 -17.80 -7.22
C LEU A 104 17.50 -19.13 -6.49
N ASP A 105 16.80 -20.19 -6.88
CA ASP A 105 16.95 -21.55 -6.34
C ASP A 105 18.39 -22.06 -6.42
N ASP A 106 19.09 -21.77 -7.50
CA ASP A 106 20.51 -22.16 -7.68
C ASP A 106 21.52 -21.12 -7.13
N ASN A 107 21.05 -20.02 -6.51
CA ASN A 107 21.91 -18.92 -6.07
C ASN A 107 21.59 -18.48 -4.63
N ASP A 108 21.86 -19.38 -3.69
CA ASP A 108 21.73 -19.16 -2.24
C ASP A 108 22.50 -17.93 -1.75
N GLU A 109 23.69 -17.68 -2.31
CA GLU A 109 24.55 -16.58 -1.89
C GLU A 109 23.91 -15.22 -2.18
N LEU A 110 23.40 -15.03 -3.40
CA LEU A 110 22.71 -13.81 -3.79
C LEU A 110 21.41 -13.63 -3.00
N TYR A 111 20.63 -14.69 -2.84
CA TYR A 111 19.39 -14.65 -2.04
C TYR A 111 19.69 -14.25 -0.58
N GLY A 112 20.67 -14.90 0.06
CA GLY A 112 21.10 -14.59 1.42
C GLY A 112 21.71 -13.20 1.58
N TYR A 113 22.40 -12.69 0.55
CA TYR A 113 22.86 -11.29 0.51
C TYR A 113 21.67 -10.31 0.49
N ILE A 114 20.70 -10.54 -0.40
CA ILE A 114 19.50 -9.70 -0.51
C ILE A 114 18.72 -9.71 0.82
N GLN A 115 18.51 -10.87 1.42
CA GLN A 115 17.82 -10.97 2.71
C GLN A 115 18.51 -10.14 3.81
N ARG A 116 19.83 -10.30 3.96
CA ARG A 116 20.62 -9.53 4.95
C ARG A 116 20.50 -8.03 4.71
N LEU A 117 20.58 -7.60 3.45
CA LEU A 117 20.45 -6.21 3.06
C LEU A 117 19.04 -5.66 3.36
N VAL A 118 17.98 -6.40 3.04
CA VAL A 118 16.60 -6.04 3.38
C VAL A 118 16.45 -5.89 4.90
N HIS A 119 16.95 -6.85 5.69
CA HIS A 119 16.90 -6.77 7.16
C HIS A 119 17.62 -5.53 7.69
N HIS A 120 18.81 -5.23 7.15
CA HIS A 120 19.57 -4.04 7.50
C HIS A 120 18.78 -2.76 7.20
N ASN A 121 18.18 -2.66 6.01
CA ASN A 121 17.39 -1.50 5.59
C ASN A 121 16.10 -1.34 6.39
N VAL A 122 15.43 -2.44 6.75
CA VAL A 122 14.24 -2.42 7.62
C VAL A 122 14.58 -1.89 9.01
N ALA A 123 15.70 -2.36 9.59
CA ALA A 123 16.19 -1.86 10.88
C ALA A 123 16.56 -0.37 10.79
N ARG A 124 17.29 0.03 9.74
CA ARG A 124 17.69 1.43 9.49
C ARG A 124 16.49 2.38 9.33
N ALA A 125 15.41 1.91 8.72
CA ALA A 125 14.18 2.67 8.54
C ALA A 125 13.27 2.68 9.79
N ASN A 126 13.64 1.97 10.85
CA ASN A 126 12.87 1.85 12.10
C ASN A 126 11.41 1.46 11.83
N LEU A 127 11.20 0.37 11.08
CA LEU A 127 9.88 -0.25 10.97
C LEU A 127 9.52 -0.96 12.27
N ASP A 128 8.27 -0.83 12.68
CA ASP A 128 7.80 -1.39 13.93
C ASP A 128 7.34 -2.84 13.73
N PHE A 129 8.09 -3.81 14.25
CA PHE A 129 7.75 -5.23 14.12
C PHE A 129 6.54 -5.66 14.97
N THR A 130 6.05 -4.81 15.86
CA THR A 130 4.90 -5.08 16.72
C THR A 130 3.55 -4.92 16.00
N VAL A 131 3.52 -4.06 14.96
CA VAL A 131 2.35 -3.77 14.13
C VAL A 131 2.34 -4.59 12.84
N ASP A 132 1.13 -4.90 12.36
CA ASP A 132 0.95 -5.72 11.16
C ASP A 132 1.45 -5.04 9.90
N PHE A 133 1.90 -5.83 8.92
CA PHE A 133 2.48 -5.32 7.68
C PHE A 133 1.57 -4.30 6.96
N ARG A 134 0.25 -4.54 6.98
CA ARG A 134 -0.76 -3.65 6.37
C ARG A 134 -0.90 -2.29 7.08
N GLN A 135 -0.42 -2.19 8.31
CA GLN A 135 -0.50 -0.99 9.16
C GLN A 135 0.85 -0.25 9.24
N GLN A 136 1.89 -0.77 8.57
CA GLN A 136 3.18 -0.10 8.50
C GLN A 136 3.06 1.22 7.75
N ASP A 137 3.93 2.17 8.10
CA ASP A 137 4.03 3.45 7.39
C ASP A 137 4.46 3.20 5.92
N PRO A 138 3.63 3.55 4.93
CA PRO A 138 3.95 3.34 3.52
C PRO A 138 5.18 4.13 3.08
N ALA A 139 5.48 5.28 3.70
CA ALA A 139 6.66 6.08 3.36
C ALA A 139 7.96 5.35 3.76
N LYS A 140 7.97 4.71 4.94
CA LYS A 140 9.10 3.90 5.40
C LYS A 140 9.30 2.66 4.53
N LEU A 141 8.22 1.95 4.18
CA LEU A 141 8.28 0.82 3.26
C LEU A 141 8.87 1.23 1.90
N ALA A 142 8.39 2.34 1.33
CA ALA A 142 8.91 2.85 0.06
C ALA A 142 10.41 3.21 0.14
N ALA A 143 10.87 3.74 1.28
CA ALA A 143 12.28 4.03 1.51
C ALA A 143 13.13 2.74 1.54
N VAL A 144 12.69 1.69 2.25
CA VAL A 144 13.36 0.38 2.26
C VAL A 144 13.47 -0.18 0.86
N TYR A 145 12.40 -0.15 0.07
CA TYR A 145 12.41 -0.68 -1.30
C TYR A 145 13.34 0.13 -2.21
N LYS A 146 13.30 1.46 -2.12
CA LYS A 146 14.18 2.33 -2.93
C LYS A 146 15.65 2.12 -2.62
N LEU A 147 16.02 2.00 -1.34
CA LEU A 147 17.40 1.74 -0.92
C LEU A 147 17.87 0.37 -1.42
N THR A 148 17.07 -0.67 -1.22
CA THR A 148 17.46 -2.03 -1.59
C THR A 148 17.64 -2.19 -3.11
N ARG A 149 16.77 -1.57 -3.92
CA ARG A 149 16.92 -1.56 -5.39
C ARG A 149 18.16 -0.81 -5.88
N LYS A 150 18.60 0.21 -5.14
CA LYS A 150 19.80 0.96 -5.48
C LYS A 150 21.05 0.09 -5.34
N ASP A 151 21.07 -0.73 -4.29
CA ASP A 151 22.21 -1.58 -3.96
C ASP A 151 22.19 -2.91 -4.74
N VAL A 152 21.01 -3.41 -5.09
CA VAL A 152 20.81 -4.66 -5.83
C VAL A 152 19.98 -4.43 -7.09
N PRO A 153 20.62 -4.21 -8.26
CA PRO A 153 19.95 -3.99 -9.53
C PRO A 153 19.01 -5.14 -9.95
N TYR A 154 19.30 -6.37 -9.51
CA TYR A 154 18.47 -7.55 -9.75
C TYR A 154 17.01 -7.36 -9.32
N LEU A 155 16.76 -6.59 -8.25
CA LEU A 155 15.41 -6.32 -7.71
C LEU A 155 14.69 -5.18 -8.43
N SER A 156 14.90 -5.04 -9.74
CA SER A 156 14.28 -3.98 -10.53
C SER A 156 12.74 -4.12 -10.57
N ARG A 157 12.04 -3.00 -10.78
CA ARG A 157 10.57 -3.00 -10.93
C ARG A 157 10.10 -3.67 -12.22
N CYS A 158 10.97 -3.74 -13.23
CA CYS A 158 10.72 -4.46 -14.46
C CYS A 158 10.63 -5.97 -14.17
N ARG A 159 11.58 -6.50 -13.39
CA ARG A 159 11.60 -7.91 -12.99
C ARG A 159 10.53 -8.26 -11.97
N PHE A 160 10.33 -7.40 -10.96
CA PHE A 160 9.40 -7.62 -9.86
C PHE A 160 8.35 -6.49 -9.78
N PRO A 161 7.21 -6.63 -10.48
CA PRO A 161 6.16 -5.62 -10.45
C PRO A 161 5.66 -5.36 -9.02
N LEU A 162 5.44 -4.08 -8.69
CA LEU A 162 4.99 -3.63 -7.37
C LEU A 162 5.91 -4.05 -6.20
N ASP A 163 7.17 -4.37 -6.48
CA ASP A 163 8.16 -4.75 -5.46
C ASP A 163 7.70 -5.96 -4.61
N TRP A 164 6.96 -6.90 -5.22
CA TRP A 164 6.32 -7.99 -4.46
C TRP A 164 7.34 -8.86 -3.71
N ALA A 165 8.49 -9.15 -4.31
CA ALA A 165 9.54 -9.96 -3.69
C ALA A 165 10.09 -9.29 -2.41
N LEU A 166 10.37 -7.99 -2.49
CA LEU A 166 10.81 -7.18 -1.35
C LEU A 166 9.74 -7.13 -0.26
N ALA A 167 8.47 -6.95 -0.64
CA ALA A 167 7.37 -6.95 0.32
C ALA A 167 7.27 -8.28 1.09
N GLU A 168 7.42 -9.43 0.42
CA GLU A 168 7.41 -10.75 1.06
C GLU A 168 8.63 -10.94 2.00
N MET A 169 9.83 -10.50 1.60
CA MET A 169 11.01 -10.55 2.50
C MET A 169 10.81 -9.70 3.76
N VAL A 170 10.27 -8.48 3.61
CA VAL A 170 9.97 -7.61 4.76
C VAL A 170 8.93 -8.26 5.68
N LYS A 171 7.86 -8.86 5.13
CA LYS A 171 6.86 -9.59 5.92
C LYS A 171 7.49 -10.72 6.72
N GLN A 172 8.30 -11.57 6.07
CA GLN A 172 8.98 -12.69 6.71
C GLN A 172 9.86 -12.20 7.86
N TYR A 173 10.66 -11.16 7.64
CA TYR A 173 11.51 -10.57 8.68
C TYR A 173 10.70 -10.07 9.88
N LEU A 174 9.66 -9.25 9.65
CA LEU A 174 8.85 -8.70 10.73
C LEU A 174 8.10 -9.79 11.49
N ARG A 175 7.60 -10.82 10.79
CA ARG A 175 6.95 -11.99 11.38
C ARG A 175 7.92 -12.76 12.28
N ASN A 176 9.14 -13.03 11.82
CA ASN A 176 10.17 -13.73 12.58
C ASN A 176 10.64 -12.91 13.79
N LYS A 177 10.88 -11.61 13.61
CA LYS A 177 11.28 -10.71 14.70
C LYS A 177 10.21 -10.65 15.79
N ARG A 178 8.94 -10.63 15.41
CA ARG A 178 7.80 -10.66 16.34
C ARG A 178 7.71 -12.00 17.07
N ARG A 179 7.84 -13.14 16.37
CA ARG A 179 7.85 -14.48 16.99
C ARG A 179 8.96 -14.58 18.04
N TYR A 180 10.16 -14.14 17.69
CA TYR A 180 11.29 -14.08 18.62
C TYR A 180 11.00 -13.17 19.82
N ALA A 181 10.42 -11.98 19.61
CA ALA A 181 10.07 -11.08 20.69
C ALA A 181 9.02 -11.65 21.66
N VAL A 182 8.08 -12.44 21.15
CA VAL A 182 7.11 -13.19 21.98
C VAL A 182 7.80 -14.32 22.75
N LYS A 183 8.66 -15.10 22.09
CA LYS A 183 9.43 -16.19 22.74
C LYS A 183 10.30 -15.66 23.88
N CYS A 184 10.91 -14.49 23.70
CA CYS A 184 11.71 -13.83 24.75
C CYS A 184 10.88 -12.99 25.74
N SER A 185 9.55 -13.05 25.70
CA SER A 185 8.64 -12.29 26.58
C SER A 185 8.79 -10.76 26.55
N TYR A 186 9.43 -10.18 25.53
CA TYR A 186 9.47 -8.73 25.33
C TYR A 186 8.10 -8.15 24.96
N ILE A 187 7.27 -8.97 24.30
CA ILE A 187 5.92 -8.59 23.87
C ILE A 187 4.95 -9.70 24.29
N PRO A 188 3.76 -9.35 24.81
CA PRO A 188 2.70 -10.33 25.07
C PRO A 188 2.31 -11.11 23.81
N ASN A 189 1.98 -12.40 23.97
CA ASN A 189 1.42 -13.22 22.90
C ASN A 189 0.17 -12.53 22.28
N ARG A 190 -0.14 -12.86 21.03
CA ARG A 190 -1.30 -12.35 20.29
C ARG A 190 -2.61 -12.52 21.07
N ALA A 191 -2.80 -13.66 21.74
CA ALA A 191 -4.00 -13.92 22.53
C ALA A 191 -4.17 -12.91 23.69
N THR A 192 -3.09 -12.61 24.41
CA THR A 192 -3.12 -11.62 25.50
C THR A 192 -3.30 -10.20 24.96
N ARG A 193 -2.66 -9.85 23.84
CA ARG A 193 -2.89 -8.57 23.16
C ARG A 193 -4.34 -8.37 22.69
N LYS A 194 -4.98 -9.41 22.17
CA LYS A 194 -6.39 -9.38 21.76
C LYS A 194 -7.29 -9.09 22.96
N ARG A 195 -7.11 -9.81 24.08
CA ARG A 195 -7.85 -9.57 25.32
C ARG A 195 -7.68 -8.14 25.85
N GLN A 196 -6.46 -7.61 25.81
CA GLN A 196 -6.20 -6.23 26.23
C GLN A 196 -6.93 -5.20 25.35
N ARG A 197 -7.01 -5.44 24.03
CA ARG A 197 -7.80 -4.57 23.12
C ARG A 197 -9.29 -4.64 23.40
N ASP A 198 -9.82 -5.83 23.66
CA ASP A 198 -11.24 -6.01 23.95
C ASP A 198 -11.64 -5.34 25.28
N ASP A 199 -10.77 -5.43 26.29
CA ASP A 199 -10.98 -4.78 27.60
C ASP A 199 -10.91 -3.24 27.49
N GLN A 200 -9.93 -2.70 26.75
CA GLN A 200 -9.84 -1.26 26.51
C GLN A 200 -10.98 -0.72 25.61
N GLY A 201 -11.55 -1.56 24.74
CA GLY A 201 -12.69 -1.20 23.89
C GLY A 201 -14.06 -1.34 24.56
N ALA A 202 -14.17 -2.17 25.61
CA ALA A 202 -15.43 -2.42 26.33
C ALA A 202 -15.88 -1.27 27.24
N GLY A 203 -15.02 -0.26 27.47
CA GLY A 203 -15.34 0.92 28.28
C GLY A 203 -16.22 1.98 27.60
N SER A 204 -16.49 1.87 26.29
CA SER A 204 -17.19 2.93 25.53
C SER A 204 -18.35 2.41 24.67
N SER A 205 -19.21 1.57 25.24
CA SER A 205 -20.54 1.41 24.68
C SER A 205 -21.57 1.16 25.78
N ASN A 206 -22.45 2.16 25.92
CA ASN A 206 -23.75 2.06 26.54
C ASN A 206 -24.36 0.67 26.30
N LYS A 207 -24.37 -0.15 27.36
CA LYS A 207 -25.29 -1.27 27.54
C LYS A 207 -26.73 -0.73 27.50
N ARG A 208 -27.24 -0.51 26.30
CA ARG A 208 -28.68 -0.51 26.03
C ARG A 208 -28.98 -1.54 24.95
N ALA A 209 -28.84 -2.79 25.38
CA ALA A 209 -29.80 -3.86 25.18
C ALA A 209 -30.75 -3.70 23.97
N ARG A 210 -30.31 -4.16 22.79
CA ARG A 210 -31.18 -4.73 21.74
C ARG A 210 -30.38 -5.82 21.02
N ARG A 211 -30.47 -7.09 21.46
CA ARG A 211 -31.40 -8.12 20.97
C ARG A 211 -31.47 -8.19 19.43
N SER A 212 -30.69 -9.12 18.87
CA SER A 212 -30.94 -9.98 17.68
C SER A 212 -29.57 -10.25 17.04
N GLY A 213 -28.93 -11.39 17.28
CA GLY A 213 -29.37 -12.64 16.67
C GLY A 213 -28.78 -12.75 15.26
N VAL A 214 -27.45 -12.74 15.13
CA VAL A 214 -26.76 -13.01 13.87
C VAL A 214 -25.59 -13.94 14.16
N ALA A 215 -25.57 -15.03 13.41
CA ALA A 215 -24.80 -16.23 13.64
C ALA A 215 -23.29 -15.98 13.74
N HIS A 216 -22.72 -16.60 14.76
CA HIS A 216 -21.31 -16.78 15.02
C HIS A 216 -20.70 -17.60 13.86
N ILE A 217 -19.97 -16.95 12.96
CA ILE A 217 -19.13 -17.64 11.98
C ILE A 217 -17.81 -17.93 12.67
N ASP A 218 -17.55 -19.22 12.87
CA ASP A 218 -16.31 -19.81 13.39
C ASP A 218 -15.08 -19.27 12.63
N ASP A 219 -14.35 -18.36 13.28
CA ASP A 219 -12.96 -18.02 12.95
C ASP A 219 -12.04 -19.10 13.57
N GLN A 220 -12.21 -20.34 13.10
CA GLN A 220 -11.30 -21.46 13.38
C GLN A 220 -10.17 -21.45 12.35
N ASP A 221 -9.15 -20.63 12.56
CA ASP A 221 -7.86 -20.91 11.95
C ASP A 221 -6.73 -20.20 12.71
N ASN A 222 -6.05 -20.95 13.57
CA ASN A 222 -4.61 -20.88 13.81
C ASN A 222 -4.24 -21.96 14.83
N ASN A 223 -4.07 -23.17 14.30
CA ASN A 223 -3.40 -24.27 14.98
C ASN A 223 -1.93 -23.87 15.19
N ASP A 224 -1.67 -23.28 16.36
CA ASP A 224 -0.35 -23.12 16.98
C ASP A 224 0.10 -24.51 17.42
N SER A 225 0.53 -25.33 16.44
CA SER A 225 1.21 -26.58 16.75
C SER A 225 2.59 -26.22 17.29
N ASP A 226 2.64 -26.01 18.60
CA ASP A 226 3.83 -26.17 19.43
C ASP A 226 4.44 -27.53 19.13
N ASN A 227 5.39 -27.55 18.20
CA ASN A 227 6.33 -28.65 18.06
C ASN A 227 7.55 -28.29 18.92
N GLU A 228 7.39 -28.41 20.24
CA GLU A 228 8.47 -28.44 21.21
C GLU A 228 9.29 -29.72 20.94
N HIS A 229 10.24 -29.62 20.01
CA HIS A 229 11.31 -30.61 19.94
C HIS A 229 12.32 -30.20 21.01
N ASP A 230 12.24 -30.90 22.14
CA ASP A 230 13.28 -30.93 23.17
C ASP A 230 14.62 -31.23 22.47
N GLU A 231 15.49 -30.22 22.40
CA GLU A 231 16.90 -30.46 22.10
C GLU A 231 17.52 -30.99 23.39
N GLU A 232 17.61 -32.31 23.44
CA GLU A 232 18.40 -33.08 24.38
C GLU A 232 19.84 -32.54 24.36
N THR A 233 20.19 -31.74 25.36
CA THR A 233 21.54 -31.21 25.56
C THR A 233 22.48 -32.40 25.77
N PRO A 234 23.48 -32.64 24.90
CA PRO A 234 24.43 -33.71 25.13
C PRO A 234 25.22 -33.43 26.40
N GLU A 235 25.12 -34.35 27.35
CA GLU A 235 25.87 -34.39 28.59
C GLU A 235 27.37 -34.44 28.23
N VAL A 236 28.09 -33.37 28.59
CA VAL A 236 29.55 -33.31 28.46
C VAL A 236 30.13 -34.31 29.45
N VAL A 237 30.51 -35.48 28.95
CA VAL A 237 31.26 -36.46 29.73
C VAL A 237 32.67 -35.90 29.91
N ASP A 238 32.90 -35.29 31.08
CA ASP A 238 34.22 -34.98 31.60
C ASP A 238 34.98 -36.31 31.83
N GLY A 239 35.79 -36.69 30.85
CA GLY A 239 36.76 -37.77 30.97
C GLY A 239 37.98 -37.29 31.74
N GLN A 240 38.08 -37.72 33.00
CA GLN A 240 39.23 -37.58 33.88
C GLN A 240 40.38 -38.53 33.50
N ASP A 241 41.60 -38.03 33.72
CA ASP A 241 42.92 -38.68 33.94
C ASP A 241 43.51 -39.67 32.90
#